data_AF-A0A835HP03-F1
#
_entry.id   AF-A0A835HP03-F1
#
_cell.length_a   1.000
_cell.length_b   1.000
_cell.length_c   1.000
_cell.angle_alpha   90.00
_cell.angle_beta   90.00
_cell.angle_gamma   90.00
#
_symmetry.space_group_name_H-M   'P 1'
#
loop_
_entity.id
_entity.type
_entity.pdbx_description
1 polymer ?
#
loop_
_entity_poly.entity_id
_entity_poly.type
_entity_poly.pdbx_seq_one_letter_code
_entity_poly.pdbx_strand_id
1 'polypeptide(L)'
;MQPKHEDSRDFGLEALEEIMSAMDSGKVAVIVAGYSKPMQRVISANEGFHRRVTKFFVFSDYNSEEIAQIVHLKMKNQAEGSPLYGFKLDPSCSLDTINELIQRETTEK
;
A
#
# COMPACT_ATOMS: atom_id res chain seq x y z
N MET A 1 -30.79 5.40 31.85
CA MET A 1 -29.67 6.12 31.21
C MET A 1 -28.85 5.08 30.47
N GLN A 2 -28.70 5.21 29.15
CA GLN A 2 -27.82 4.32 28.38
C GLN A 2 -26.35 4.75 28.58
N PRO A 3 -25.38 3.82 28.59
CA PRO A 3 -23.97 4.18 28.72
C PRO A 3 -23.50 4.88 27.45
N LYS A 4 -22.82 6.03 27.64
CA LYS A 4 -22.17 6.80 26.58
C LYS A 4 -21.01 6.01 26.01
N HIS A 5 -21.01 5.82 24.69
CA HIS A 5 -19.90 5.27 23.92
C HIS A 5 -18.81 6.37 23.74
N GLU A 6 -18.16 6.78 24.83
CA GLU A 6 -17.11 7.83 24.81
C GLU A 6 -15.69 7.27 24.62
N ASP A 7 -15.39 6.04 25.05
CA ASP A 7 -14.00 5.55 25.14
C ASP A 7 -13.25 5.32 23.81
N SER A 8 -13.95 4.96 22.72
CA SER A 8 -13.26 4.55 21.47
C SER A 8 -12.57 5.70 20.73
N ARG A 9 -13.00 6.95 20.94
CA ARG A 9 -12.42 8.11 20.24
C ARG A 9 -11.13 8.59 20.88
N ASP A 10 -11.00 8.40 22.19
CA ASP A 10 -9.88 8.92 22.96
C ASP A 10 -8.60 8.11 22.72
N PHE A 11 -8.70 6.77 22.63
CA PHE A 11 -7.55 5.91 22.33
C PHE A 11 -6.90 6.19 20.96
N GLY A 12 -7.69 6.57 19.95
CA GLY A 12 -7.16 6.87 18.63
C GLY A 12 -6.35 8.17 18.58
N LEU A 13 -6.76 9.16 19.37
CA LEU A 13 -6.04 10.42 19.54
C LEU A 13 -4.75 10.21 20.34
N GLU A 14 -4.83 9.49 21.46
CA GLU A 14 -3.66 9.16 22.30
C GLU A 14 -2.59 8.40 21.50
N ALA A 15 -2.99 7.42 20.68
CA ALA A 15 -2.07 6.70 19.81
C ALA A 15 -1.36 7.62 18.80
N LEU A 16 -2.06 8.62 18.25
CA LEU A 16 -1.47 9.59 17.32
C LEU A 16 -0.45 10.48 18.03
N GLU A 17 -0.75 10.91 19.26
CA GLU A 17 0.13 11.72 20.08
C GLU A 17 1.44 10.98 20.43
N GLU A 18 1.34 9.69 20.78
CA GLU A 18 2.53 8.87 21.06
C GLU A 18 3.41 8.70 19.80
N ILE A 19 2.80 8.52 18.62
CA ILE A 19 3.53 8.51 17.35
C ILE A 19 4.23 9.85 17.11
N MET A 20 3.55 10.98 17.37
CA MET A 20 4.15 12.30 17.22
C MET A 20 5.34 12.51 18.16
N SER A 21 5.23 12.05 19.41
CA SER A 21 6.32 12.05 20.39
C SER A 21 7.53 11.26 19.87
N ALA A 22 7.29 10.07 19.29
CA ALA A 22 8.34 9.28 18.68
C ALA A 22 9.00 9.98 17.47
N MET A 23 8.23 10.66 16.62
CA MET A 23 8.75 11.45 15.49
C MET A 23 9.66 12.59 15.97
N ASP A 24 9.26 13.29 17.04
CA ASP A 24 10.02 14.42 17.60
C ASP A 24 11.34 13.99 18.24
N SER A 25 11.44 12.73 18.70
CA SER A 25 12.68 12.19 19.23
C SER A 25 13.83 12.15 18.21
N GLY A 26 13.51 12.16 16.90
CA GLY A 26 14.48 12.07 15.81
C GLY A 26 15.22 10.73 15.71
N LYS A 27 14.85 9.72 16.51
CA LYS A 27 15.53 8.41 16.55
C LYS A 27 14.95 7.39 15.58
N VAL A 28 13.77 7.67 15.04
CA VAL A 28 13.03 6.74 14.18
C VAL A 28 12.57 7.44 12.90
N ALA A 29 12.58 6.69 11.80
CA ALA A 29 11.87 7.07 10.59
C ALA A 29 10.47 6.43 10.64
N VAL A 30 9.42 7.24 10.57
CA VAL A 30 8.03 6.78 10.55
C VAL A 30 7.50 6.83 9.12
N ILE A 31 7.03 5.69 8.62
CA ILE A 31 6.35 5.58 7.32
C ILE A 31 4.91 5.15 7.61
N VAL A 32 3.96 6.00 7.24
CA VAL A 32 2.53 5.68 7.25
C VAL A 32 2.06 5.38 5.83
N ALA A 33 1.32 4.29 5.68
CA ALA A 33 0.84 3.82 4.39
C ALA A 33 -0.66 3.48 4.48
N GLY A 34 -1.39 3.81 3.41
CA GLY A 34 -2.82 3.56 3.31
C GLY A 34 -3.39 4.20 2.07
N TYR A 35 -4.68 3.95 1.81
CA TYR A 35 -5.36 4.56 0.67
C TYR A 35 -5.42 6.09 0.80
N SER A 36 -5.30 6.79 -0.33
CA SER A 36 -5.15 8.26 -0.39
C SER A 36 -6.23 9.01 0.38
N LYS A 37 -7.52 8.66 0.19
CA LYS A 37 -8.65 9.33 0.84
C LYS A 37 -8.65 9.15 2.38
N PRO A 38 -8.59 7.91 2.92
CA PRO A 38 -8.42 7.71 4.36
C PRO A 38 -7.18 8.39 4.94
N MET A 39 -6.04 8.32 4.25
CA MET A 39 -4.79 8.94 4.71
C MET A 39 -4.91 10.46 4.84
N GLN A 40 -5.52 11.14 3.86
CA GLN A 40 -5.76 12.59 3.95
C GLN A 40 -6.58 12.96 5.20
N ARG A 41 -7.56 12.13 5.58
CA ARG A 41 -8.35 12.36 6.80
C ARG A 41 -7.51 12.19 8.06
N VAL A 42 -6.69 11.14 8.13
CA VAL A 42 -5.77 10.91 9.26
C VAL A 42 -4.78 12.07 9.40
N ILE A 43 -4.20 12.50 8.28
CA ILE A 43 -3.21 13.60 8.26
C ILE A 43 -3.86 14.92 8.69
N SER A 44 -5.11 15.16 8.31
CA SER A 44 -5.83 16.40 8.63
C SER A 44 -6.52 16.37 10.01
N ALA A 45 -6.51 15.23 10.71
CA ALA A 45 -7.20 15.08 11.99
C ALA A 45 -6.53 15.86 13.14
N ASN A 46 -5.23 16.13 13.03
CA ASN A 46 -4.47 16.88 14.00
C ASN A 46 -3.43 17.76 13.28
N GLU A 47 -3.47 19.08 13.50
CA GLU A 47 -2.51 20.01 12.88
C GLU A 47 -1.05 19.67 13.20
N GLY A 48 -0.78 19.18 14.41
CA GLY A 48 0.55 18.78 14.85
C GLY A 48 1.07 17.58 14.05
N PHE A 49 0.20 16.62 13.74
CA PHE A 49 0.56 15.48 12.90
C PHE A 49 0.79 15.92 11.44
N HIS A 50 -0.08 16.77 10.89
CA HIS A 50 0.06 17.33 9.55
C HIS A 50 1.41 18.03 9.34
N ARG A 51 1.89 18.81 10.32
CA ARG A 51 3.18 19.53 10.22
C ARG A 51 4.40 18.61 10.18
N ARG A 52 4.32 17.42 10.78
CA ARG A 52 5.42 16.46 10.86
C ARG A 52 5.50 15.56 9.64
N VAL A 53 4.36 15.26 8.99
CA VAL A 53 4.32 14.50 7.74
C VAL A 53 4.62 15.44 6.57
N THR A 54 5.90 15.56 6.22
CA THR A 54 6.39 16.52 5.21
C THR A 54 6.65 15.92 3.83
N LYS A 55 6.65 14.58 3.72
CA LYS A 55 6.90 13.86 2.47
C LYS A 55 5.72 12.96 2.14
N PHE A 56 5.20 13.11 0.93
CA PHE A 56 4.09 12.32 0.41
C PHE A 56 4.55 11.58 -0.84
N PHE A 57 4.28 10.28 -0.88
CA PHE A 57 4.53 9.42 -2.03
C PHE A 57 3.19 8.83 -2.45
N VAL A 58 2.76 9.13 -3.67
CA VAL A 58 1.54 8.56 -4.26
C VAL A 58 1.96 7.40 -5.16
N PHE A 59 1.42 6.22 -4.86
CA PHE A 59 1.62 5.02 -5.67
C PHE A 59 0.39 4.88 -6.58
N SER A 60 0.58 5.10 -7.88
CA SER A 60 -0.45 4.83 -8.88
C SER A 60 -0.63 3.33 -9.07
N ASP A 61 -1.82 2.95 -9.53
CA ASP A 61 -2.06 1.58 -9.97
C ASP A 61 -1.15 1.24 -11.17
N TYR A 62 -0.70 -0.02 -11.23
CA TYR A 62 0.07 -0.50 -12.37
C TYR A 62 -0.83 -0.58 -13.61
N ASN A 63 -0.28 -0.19 -14.76
CA ASN A 63 -0.93 -0.47 -16.03
C ASN A 63 -0.76 -1.95 -16.42
N SER A 64 -1.51 -2.40 -17.43
CA SER A 64 -1.52 -3.80 -17.85
C SER A 64 -0.15 -4.34 -18.28
N GLU A 65 0.68 -3.48 -18.90
CA GLU A 65 2.03 -3.83 -19.36
C GLU A 65 2.96 -4.04 -18.15
N GLU A 66 2.91 -3.16 -17.17
CA GLU A 66 3.66 -3.27 -15.92
C GLU A 66 3.27 -4.55 -15.15
N ILE A 67 1.97 -4.89 -15.12
CA ILE A 67 1.50 -6.14 -14.52
C ILE A 67 2.05 -7.35 -15.30
N ALA A 68 2.05 -7.33 -16.63
CA ALA A 68 2.63 -8.40 -17.45
C ALA A 68 4.13 -8.57 -17.19
N GLN A 69 4.87 -7.47 -17.02
CA GLN A 69 6.28 -7.49 -16.62
C GLN A 69 6.48 -8.13 -15.24
N ILE A 70 5.64 -7.78 -14.26
CA ILE A 70 5.67 -8.37 -12.91
C ILE A 70 5.43 -9.88 -12.96
N VAL A 71 4.51 -10.36 -13.79
CA VAL A 71 4.25 -11.79 -13.98
C VAL A 71 5.51 -12.50 -14.50
N HIS A 72 6.13 -11.97 -15.57
CA HIS A 72 7.37 -12.52 -16.11
C HIS A 72 8.50 -12.53 -15.07
N LEU A 73 8.65 -11.44 -14.32
CA LEU A 73 9.67 -11.34 -13.27
C LEU A 73 9.45 -12.38 -12.17
N LYS A 74 8.21 -12.54 -11.70
CA LYS A 74 7.87 -13.52 -10.65
C LYS A 74 8.07 -14.97 -11.13
N MET A 75 7.72 -15.27 -12.38
CA MET A 75 7.88 -16.60 -12.96
C MET A 75 9.35 -16.97 -13.19
N LYS A 76 10.23 -15.99 -13.41
CA LYS A 76 11.68 -16.21 -13.46
C LYS A 76 12.30 -16.50 -12.10
N ASN A 77 11.63 -16.13 -11.00
CA ASN A 77 12.14 -16.38 -9.66
C ASN A 77 11.89 -17.84 -9.23
N GLN A 78 12.93 -18.66 -9.35
CA GLN A 78 12.94 -20.08 -9.00
C GLN A 78 13.69 -20.37 -7.69
N ALA A 79 13.74 -19.41 -6.76
CA ALA A 79 14.19 -19.69 -5.40
C ALA A 79 13.23 -20.69 -4.72
N GLU A 80 13.75 -21.58 -3.87
CA GLU A 80 12.95 -22.61 -3.18
C GLU A 80 11.83 -22.05 -2.29
N GLY A 81 11.94 -20.79 -1.85
CA GLY A 81 10.88 -20.08 -1.11
C GLY A 81 9.85 -19.34 -1.98
N SER A 82 9.99 -19.39 -3.31
CA SER A 82 9.04 -18.74 -4.23
C SER A 82 7.74 -19.55 -4.30
N PRO A 83 6.56 -18.92 -4.16
CA PRO A 83 5.28 -19.60 -4.38
C PRO A 83 5.11 -20.22 -5.77
N LEU A 84 5.93 -19.79 -6.74
CA LEU A 84 5.91 -20.25 -8.13
C LEU A 84 7.09 -21.18 -8.45
N TYR A 85 7.81 -21.66 -7.44
CA TYR A 85 8.89 -22.60 -7.62
C TYR A 85 8.42 -23.86 -8.36
N GLY A 86 9.17 -24.26 -9.39
CA GLY A 86 8.83 -25.44 -10.22
C GLY A 86 7.83 -25.17 -11.33
N PHE A 87 7.17 -24.00 -11.35
CA PHE A 87 6.32 -23.58 -12.45
C PHE A 87 7.11 -22.79 -13.48
N LYS A 88 6.73 -22.94 -14.76
CA LYS A 88 7.29 -22.18 -15.87
C LYS A 88 6.15 -21.68 -16.75
N LEU A 89 6.33 -20.47 -17.28
CA LEU A 89 5.47 -20.00 -18.36
C LEU A 89 5.75 -20.83 -19.62
N ASP A 90 4.68 -21.19 -20.31
CA ASP A 90 4.79 -21.75 -21.65
C ASP A 90 5.45 -20.72 -22.59
N PRO A 91 6.27 -21.13 -23.58
CA PRO A 91 6.90 -20.20 -24.51
C PRO A 91 5.92 -19.28 -25.25
N SER A 92 4.65 -19.70 -25.42
CA SER A 92 3.59 -18.87 -26.01
C SER A 92 3.13 -17.72 -25.11
N CYS A 93 3.41 -17.77 -23.80
CA CYS A 93 3.07 -16.72 -22.84
C CYS A 93 4.09 -15.57 -22.91
N SER A 94 4.15 -14.95 -24.08
CA SER A 94 4.95 -13.73 -24.30
C SER A 94 4.42 -12.58 -23.44
N LEU A 95 5.22 -11.52 -23.31
CA LEU A 95 4.80 -10.32 -22.58
C LEU A 95 3.55 -9.70 -23.21
N ASP A 96 3.53 -9.62 -24.54
CA ASP A 96 2.41 -9.07 -25.32
C ASP A 96 1.15 -9.93 -25.13
N THR A 97 1.28 -11.25 -25.21
CA THR A 97 0.14 -12.18 -25.03
C THR A 97 -0.48 -12.06 -23.63
N ILE A 98 0.36 -11.90 -22.60
CA ILE A 98 -0.13 -11.70 -21.23
C ILE A 98 -0.75 -10.31 -21.07
N ASN A 99 -0.14 -9.27 -21.63
CA ASN A 99 -0.67 -7.91 -21.61
C ASN A 99 -2.05 -7.83 -22.29
N GLU A 100 -2.18 -8.38 -23.49
CA GLU A 100 -3.44 -8.49 -24.23
C GLU A 100 -4.51 -9.25 -23.43
N LEU A 101 -4.12 -10.37 -22.80
CA LEU A 101 -5.02 -11.14 -21.95
C LEU A 101 -5.49 -10.31 -20.74
N ILE A 102 -4.58 -9.62 -20.05
CA ILE A 102 -4.95 -8.77 -18.92
C ILE A 102 -5.91 -7.68 -19.40
N GLN A 103 -5.58 -6.94 -20.46
CA GLN A 103 -6.46 -5.89 -20.99
C GLN A 103 -7.84 -6.41 -21.40
N ARG A 104 -7.92 -7.62 -21.97
CA ARG A 104 -9.19 -8.22 -22.38
C ARG A 104 -10.06 -8.63 -21.20
N GLU A 105 -9.46 -9.18 -20.15
CA GLU A 105 -10.19 -9.77 -19.01
C GLU A 105 -10.38 -8.77 -17.85
N THR A 106 -9.53 -7.75 -17.75
CA THR A 106 -9.71 -6.65 -16.78
C THR A 106 -10.40 -5.47 -17.45
N THR A 107 -11.66 -5.27 -17.08
CA THR A 107 -12.38 -4.03 -17.38
C THR A 107 -11.89 -2.94 -16.45
N GLU A 108 -11.51 -1.77 -17.00
CA GLU A 108 -11.56 -0.53 -16.22
C GLU A 108 -13.00 -0.38 -15.73
N LYS A 109 -13.20 -0.43 -14.42
CA LYS A 109 -14.48 -0.13 -13.77
C LYS A 109 -14.57 1.34 -13.42
#